data_AF-A0AA35W8E2-F1
#
_entry.id   AF-A0AA35W8E2-F1
#
_cell.length_a   1.000
_cell.length_b   1.000
_cell.length_c   1.000
_cell.angle_alpha   90.00
_cell.angle_beta   90.00
_cell.angle_gamma   90.00
#
_symmetry.space_group_name_H-M   'P 1'
#
loop_
_entity.id
_entity.type
_entity.pdbx_description
1 polymer ?
#
loop_
_entity_poly.entity_id
_entity_poly.type
_entity_poly.pdbx_seq_one_letter_code
_entity_poly.pdbx_strand_id
1 'polypeptide(L)' 'MAGSFGLEKEHYDISMSIGEMSLFPAVRAQQQQGEFELVMEGVSCRQQVEHGTGKKAKHLVELLADAI' A
#
# COMPACT_ATOMS: atom_id res chain seq x y z
N MET A 1 -3.36 -6.72 -0.26
CA MET A 1 -3.11 -7.45 0.97
C MET A 1 -1.78 -8.21 0.91
N ALA A 2 -1.31 -8.79 2.02
CA ALA A 2 -0.19 -9.74 2.02
C ALA A 2 -0.54 -11.05 1.29
N GLY A 3 -0.84 -10.96 -0.01
CA GLY A 3 -1.41 -12.05 -0.81
C GLY A 3 -2.79 -12.49 -0.34
N SER A 4 -3.14 -13.74 -0.68
CA SER A 4 -4.35 -14.42 -0.21
C SER A 4 -4.36 -14.58 1.32
N PHE A 5 -3.19 -14.80 1.92
CA PHE A 5 -3.03 -14.89 3.37
C PHE A 5 -3.66 -13.69 4.09
N GLY A 6 -3.35 -12.46 3.66
CA GLY A 6 -3.94 -11.27 4.29
C GLY A 6 -5.43 -11.05 4.05
N LEU A 7 -6.09 -11.83 3.19
CA LEU A 7 -7.54 -11.76 2.96
C LEU A 7 -8.31 -12.80 3.79
N GLU A 8 -7.64 -13.83 4.29
CA GLU A 8 -8.25 -14.82 5.18
C GLU A 8 -8.66 -14.15 6.49
N LYS A 9 -9.87 -14.45 6.96
CA LYS A 9 -10.44 -13.79 8.14
C LYS A 9 -9.55 -13.99 9.38
N GLU A 10 -8.94 -15.16 9.51
CA GLU A 10 -8.04 -15.51 10.61
C GLU A 10 -6.70 -14.75 10.55
N HIS A 11 -6.32 -14.24 9.38
CA HIS A 11 -4.99 -13.69 9.12
C HIS A 11 -5.00 -12.19 8.78
N TYR A 12 -6.18 -11.59 8.60
CA TYR A 12 -6.32 -10.16 8.30
C TYR A 12 -5.63 -9.29 9.34
N ASP A 13 -5.92 -9.47 10.62
CA ASP A 13 -5.36 -8.66 11.71
C ASP A 13 -3.84 -8.83 11.82
N ILE A 14 -3.33 -10.02 11.56
CA ILE A 14 -1.88 -10.30 11.52
C ILE A 14 -1.24 -9.57 10.35
N SER A 15 -1.84 -9.65 9.15
CA SER A 15 -1.38 -8.94 7.96
C SER A 15 -1.34 -7.42 8.19
N MET A 16 -2.34 -6.87 8.87
CA MET A 16 -2.39 -5.45 9.21
C MET A 16 -1.30 -5.09 10.23
N SER A 17 -1.12 -5.92 11.26
CA SER A 17 -0.07 -5.72 12.27
C SER A 17 1.34 -5.71 11.65
N ILE A 18 1.61 -6.57 10.67
CA ILE A 18 2.89 -6.57 9.93
C ILE A 18 3.07 -5.26 9.14
N GLY A 19 2.01 -4.77 8.48
CA GLY A 19 2.05 -3.49 7.77
C GLY A 19 2.34 -2.30 8.70
N GLU A 20 1.81 -2.34 9.92
CA GLU A 20 2.03 -1.33 10.97
C GLU A 20 3.46 -1.29 11.50
N MET A 21 4.28 -2.33 11.29
CA MET A 21 5.66 -2.35 11.77
C MET A 21 6.56 -1.31 11.08
N SER A 22 6.27 -0.93 9.83
CA SER A 22 7.14 0.00 9.08
C SER A 22 6.43 0.69 7.91
N LEU A 23 5.71 -0.07 7.09
CA LEU A 23 5.16 0.44 5.83
C LEU A 23 4.09 1.51 6.04
N PHE A 24 3.07 1.22 6.86
CA PHE A 24 1.95 2.13 7.05
C PHE A 24 2.35 3.44 7.76
N PRO A 25 3.18 3.41 8.82
CA PRO A 25 3.71 4.64 9.41
C PRO A 25 4.47 5.51 8.42
N ALA A 26 5.33 4.92 7.56
CA ALA A 26 6.10 5.67 6.58
C ALA A 26 5.20 6.36 5.54
N VAL A 27 4.19 5.65 5.02
CA VAL A 27 3.23 6.22 4.06
C VAL A 27 2.41 7.34 4.69
N ARG A 28 1.90 7.14 5.91
CA ARG A 28 1.13 8.18 6.62
C ARG A 28 1.98 9.41 6.96
N ALA A 29 3.24 9.21 7.33
CA ALA A 29 4.17 10.32 7.55
C ALA A 29 4.39 11.12 6.26
N GLN A 30 4.52 10.46 5.11
CA GLN A 30 4.64 11.15 3.82
C GLN A 30 3.36 11.90 3.45
N GLN A 31 2.17 11.34 3.72
CA GLN A 31 0.89 12.03 3.50
C GLN A 31 0.78 13.35 4.29
N GLN A 32 1.37 13.40 5.50
CA GLN A 32 1.39 14.63 6.30
C GLN A 32 2.29 15.72 5.71
N GLN A 33 3.26 15.36 4.87
CA GLN A 33 4.18 16.30 4.22
C GLN A 33 3.59 16.91 2.95
N GLY A 34 2.54 16.32 2.39
CA GLY A 34 1.84 16.81 1.20
C GLY A 34 1.57 15.71 0.18
N GLU A 35 1.28 16.13 -1.06
CA GLU A 35 1.05 15.21 -2.18
C GLU A 35 2.34 14.51 -2.60
N PHE A 36 2.23 13.20 -2.86
CA PHE A 36 3.32 12.38 -3.37
C PHE A 36 2.77 11.20 -4.17
N GLU A 37 3.60 10.70 -5.09
CA GLU A 37 3.33 9.48 -5.84
C GLU A 37 3.87 8.27 -5.09
N LEU A 38 3.08 7.20 -5.04
CA LEU A 38 3.44 5.93 -4.43
C LEU A 38 3.38 4.85 -5.50
N VAL A 39 4.49 4.13 -5.71
CA VAL A 39 4.59 3.09 -6.75
C VAL A 39 4.71 1.72 -6.11
N MET A 40 3.88 0.78 -6.55
CA MET A 40 3.96 -0.63 -6.17
C MET A 40 3.55 -1.54 -7.33
N GLU A 41 4.37 -2.54 -7.64
CA GLU A 41 4.18 -3.42 -8.80
C GLU A 41 3.14 -4.52 -8.56
N GLY A 42 3.08 -5.08 -7.35
CA GLY A 42 2.15 -6.15 -7.01
C GLY A 42 0.74 -5.65 -6.71
N VAL A 43 -0.28 -6.28 -7.31
CA VAL A 43 -1.71 -6.02 -6.98
C VAL A 43 -1.95 -6.17 -5.47
N SER A 44 -1.44 -7.26 -4.91
CA SER A 44 -1.47 -7.53 -3.47
C SER A 44 -0.80 -6.40 -2.68
N CYS A 45 0.38 -5.94 -3.06
CA CYS A 45 1.05 -4.83 -2.37
C CYS A 45 0.21 -3.53 -2.41
N ARG A 46 -0.33 -3.17 -3.58
CA ARG A 46 -1.21 -2.00 -3.75
C ARG A 46 -2.44 -2.06 -2.86
N GLN A 47 -3.12 -3.22 -2.84
CA GLN A 47 -4.27 -3.42 -1.97
C GLN A 47 -3.90 -3.35 -0.47
N GLN A 48 -2.71 -3.82 -0.07
CA GLN A 48 -2.30 -3.80 1.34
C GLN A 48 -2.16 -2.36 1.84
N VAL A 49 -1.46 -1.53 1.07
CA VAL A 49 -1.26 -0.13 1.43
C VAL A 49 -2.56 0.66 1.36
N GLU A 50 -3.42 0.38 0.38
CA GLU A 50 -4.74 0.99 0.29
C GLU A 50 -5.61 0.64 1.50
N HIS A 51 -5.66 -0.63 1.90
CA HIS A 51 -6.44 -1.06 3.07
C HIS A 51 -5.90 -0.48 4.39
N GLY A 52 -4.57 -0.37 4.55
CA GLY A 52 -3.96 0.09 5.80
C GLY A 52 -3.77 1.61 5.94
N THR A 53 -3.77 2.35 4.83
CA THR A 53 -3.46 3.78 4.84
C THR A 53 -4.45 4.63 4.05
N GLY A 54 -5.31 4.02 3.24
CA GLY A 54 -6.16 4.72 2.28
C GLY A 54 -5.42 5.31 1.07
N LYS A 55 -4.07 5.26 1.04
CA LYS A 55 -3.29 5.76 -0.11
C LYS A 55 -3.31 4.72 -1.23
N LYS A 56 -3.80 5.14 -2.39
CA LYS A 56 -3.68 4.37 -3.64
C LYS A 56 -2.27 4.50 -4.19
N ALA A 57 -1.65 3.36 -4.44
CA ALA A 57 -0.38 3.27 -5.15
C ALA A 57 -0.64 2.99 -6.64
N LYS A 58 0.17 3.56 -7.53
CA LYS A 58 0.18 3.28 -8.97
C LYS A 58 1.11 2.11 -9.27
N HIS A 59 0.85 1.38 -10.34
CA HIS A 59 1.88 0.57 -10.99
C HIS A 59 2.86 1.51 -11.71
N LEU A 60 4.13 1.12 -11.82
CA LEU A 60 5.13 1.90 -12.56
C LEU A 60 4.67 2.28 -13.98
N VAL A 61 3.98 1.41 -14.70
CA VAL A 61 3.51 1.70 -16.06
C VAL A 61 2.46 2.81 -16.11
N GLU A 62 1.61 2.93 -15.08
CA GLU A 62 0.63 4.01 -14.98
C GLU A 62 1.33 5.35 -14.74
N LEU A 63 2.33 5.37 -13.85
CA LEU A 63 3.13 6.57 -13.58
C LEU A 63 3.89 7.02 -14.84
N LEU A 64 4.48 6.08 -15.58
CA LEU A 64 5.19 6.39 -16.83
C LEU A 64 4.23 6.89 -17.91
N ALA A 65 3.02 6.34 -18.00
CA ALA A 65 2.00 6.78 -18.95
C ALA A 65 1.50 8.21 -18.66
N ASP A 66 1.43 8.62 -17.39
CA ASP A 66 1.08 9.99 -17.00
C ASP A 66 2.19 11.02 -17.36
N ALA A 67 3.42 10.56 -17.58
CA ALA A 67 4.60 11.40 -17.77
C ALA A 67 4.98 11.64 -19.24
N ILE A 68 4.24 11.06 -20.19
CA ILE A 68 4.45 11.16 -21.64
C ILE A 68 3.30 11.91 -22.31
#